data_AF-A0A1A7KIX3-F1
#
_entry.id   AF-A0A1A7KIX3-F1
#
_cell.length_a   1.000
_cell.length_b   1.000
_cell.length_c   1.000
_cell.angle_alpha   90.00
_cell.angle_beta   90.00
_cell.angle_gamma   90.00
#
_symmetry.space_group_name_H-M   'P 1'
#
loop_
_entity.id
_entity.type
_entity.pdbx_description
1 polymer ?
#
loop_
_entity_poly.entity_id
_entity_poly.type
_entity_poly.pdbx_seq_one_letter_code
_entity_poly.pdbx_strand_id
1 'polypeptide(L)'
;MKFNIVNEIKLSYSRKGNSERLITTSRDAVKIFKEHFDSDEMDYRESFFAFYLNQANRVLGIKKISESGISATIVDVRIIMQAALLCNASGIILAHNHPSGNLKTIAGRFKYYTKD
;
A
#
# COMPACT_ATOMS: atom_id res chain seq x y z
N MET A 1 5.70 10.04 44.82
CA MET A 1 4.76 9.21 44.04
C MET A 1 5.36 8.98 42.65
N LYS A 2 5.54 7.73 42.23
CA LYS A 2 5.96 7.41 40.86
C LYS A 2 4.73 7.36 39.98
N PHE A 3 4.70 8.21 38.95
CA PHE A 3 3.67 8.19 37.93
C PHE A 3 3.89 6.99 37.01
N ASN A 4 3.25 5.85 37.32
CA ASN A 4 3.02 4.76 36.37
C ASN A 4 1.93 5.19 35.37
N ILE A 5 2.18 6.23 34.58
CA ILE A 5 1.25 6.69 33.56
C ILE A 5 1.50 5.88 32.28
N VAL A 6 0.48 5.14 31.84
CA VAL A 6 0.43 4.48 30.53
C VAL A 6 -0.20 5.45 29.54
N ASN A 7 0.32 5.48 28.31
CA ASN A 7 -0.19 6.35 27.25
C ASN A 7 -1.39 5.71 26.53
N GLU A 8 -2.38 6.52 26.18
CA GLU A 8 -3.50 6.12 25.32
C GLU A 8 -3.05 6.09 23.85
N ILE A 9 -3.50 5.07 23.11
CA ILE A 9 -3.27 4.95 21.67
C ILE A 9 -4.60 5.13 20.96
N LYS A 10 -4.67 6.07 20.01
CA LYS A 10 -5.83 6.27 19.14
C LYS A 10 -5.43 6.08 17.68
N LEU A 11 -5.96 5.04 17.06
CA LEU A 11 -5.89 4.83 15.61
C LEU A 11 -7.27 5.11 15.02
N SER A 12 -7.34 5.80 13.89
CA SER A 12 -8.61 6.10 13.24
C SER A 12 -8.53 5.92 11.73
N TYR A 13 -9.54 5.26 11.18
CA TYR A 13 -9.82 5.17 9.75
C TYR A 13 -11.28 5.56 9.55
N SER A 14 -11.51 6.47 8.60
CA SER A 14 -12.86 6.86 8.18
C SER A 14 -13.00 6.66 6.69
N ARG A 15 -14.12 6.07 6.29
CA ARG A 15 -14.45 5.83 4.89
C ARG A 15 -15.59 6.75 4.51
N LYS A 16 -15.35 7.70 3.61
CA LYS A 16 -16.37 8.67 3.14
C LYS A 16 -17.42 8.07 2.18
N GLY A 17 -17.36 6.77 1.91
CA GLY A 17 -18.31 6.05 1.07
C GLY A 17 -17.83 4.65 0.68
N ASN A 18 -18.66 3.86 0.01
CA ASN A 18 -18.19 2.62 -0.58
C ASN A 18 -17.39 2.92 -1.85
N SER A 19 -16.13 2.51 -1.88
CA SER A 19 -15.36 2.49 -3.13
C SER A 19 -15.98 1.45 -4.05
N GLU A 20 -16.43 1.90 -5.22
CA GLU A 20 -16.87 1.03 -6.31
C GLU A 20 -15.67 0.42 -7.07
N ARG A 21 -14.44 0.79 -6.71
CA ARG A 21 -13.22 0.25 -7.33
C ARG A 21 -13.02 -1.21 -6.93
N LEU A 22 -13.54 -2.11 -7.75
CA LEU A 22 -13.32 -3.54 -7.72
C LEU A 22 -12.02 -3.88 -8.45
N ILE A 23 -11.20 -4.77 -7.88
CA ILE A 23 -10.02 -5.33 -8.53
C ILE A 23 -10.32 -6.80 -8.87
N THR A 24 -10.40 -7.10 -10.16
CA THR A 24 -10.60 -8.47 -10.65
C THR A 24 -9.35 -9.03 -11.32
N THR A 25 -8.51 -8.14 -11.87
CA THR A 25 -7.29 -8.49 -12.56
C THR A 25 -6.14 -7.60 -12.12
N SER A 26 -4.92 -8.02 -12.45
CA SER A 26 -3.74 -7.20 -12.18
C SER A 26 -3.69 -5.89 -12.95
N ARG A 27 -4.37 -5.82 -14.09
CA ARG A 27 -4.50 -4.58 -14.88
C ARG A 27 -5.37 -3.56 -14.16
N ASP A 28 -6.40 -4.00 -13.45
CA ASP A 28 -7.25 -3.13 -12.65
C ASP A 28 -6.43 -2.48 -11.53
N ALA A 29 -5.63 -3.28 -10.82
CA ALA A 29 -4.74 -2.79 -9.78
C ALA A 29 -3.74 -1.76 -10.34
N VAL A 30 -3.08 -2.07 -11.47
CA VAL A 30 -2.14 -1.15 -12.12
C VAL A 30 -2.83 0.17 -12.52
N LYS A 31 -4.03 0.10 -13.08
CA LYS A 31 -4.79 1.30 -13.47
C LYS A 31 -5.06 2.20 -12.27
N ILE A 32 -5.53 1.63 -11.16
CA ILE A 32 -5.84 2.40 -9.95
C ILE A 32 -4.54 2.90 -9.30
N PHE A 33 -3.45 2.11 -9.28
CA PHE A 33 -2.18 2.57 -8.75
C PHE A 33 -1.66 3.79 -9.50
N LYS A 34 -1.73 3.78 -10.84
CA LYS A 34 -1.32 4.93 -11.67
C LYS A 34 -2.06 6.23 -11.34
N GLU A 35 -3.28 6.16 -10.81
CA GLU A 35 -4.01 7.35 -10.33
C GLU A 35 -3.36 7.98 -9.07
N HIS A 36 -2.43 7.29 -8.41
CA HIS A 36 -1.83 7.68 -7.13
C HIS A 36 -0.30 7.81 -7.16
N PHE A 37 0.37 7.29 -8.18
CA PHE A 37 1.77 7.62 -8.43
C PHE A 37 1.83 9.00 -9.08
N ASP A 38 2.76 9.83 -8.62
CA ASP A 38 3.00 11.14 -9.20
C ASP A 38 3.81 10.97 -10.49
N SER A 39 3.22 11.30 -11.63
CA SER A 39 3.87 11.17 -12.94
C SER A 39 5.16 11.99 -13.05
N ASP A 40 5.23 13.12 -12.34
CA ASP A 40 6.37 14.02 -12.42
C ASP A 40 7.55 13.48 -11.59
N GLU A 41 7.29 12.71 -10.55
CA GLU A 41 8.33 12.15 -9.67
C GLU A 41 8.77 10.72 -10.07
N MET A 42 7.95 10.01 -10.85
CA MET A 42 8.15 8.59 -11.16
C MET A 42 9.49 8.27 -11.86
N ASP A 43 10.05 9.25 -12.57
CA ASP A 43 11.29 9.11 -13.34
C ASP A 43 12.57 9.28 -12.49
N TYR A 44 12.47 9.74 -11.24
CA TYR A 44 13.64 9.93 -10.37
C TYR A 44 13.43 9.55 -8.90
N ARG A 45 12.21 9.14 -8.49
CA ARG A 45 11.91 8.61 -7.15
C ARG A 45 11.27 7.24 -7.20
N GLU A 46 11.70 6.35 -6.32
CA GLU A 46 11.03 5.08 -6.06
C GLU A 46 9.98 5.27 -4.96
N SER A 47 8.71 5.05 -5.29
CA SER A 47 7.59 5.06 -4.35
C SER A 47 7.04 3.66 -4.17
N PHE A 48 6.65 3.32 -2.94
CA PHE A 48 6.01 2.05 -2.61
C PHE A 48 4.63 2.29 -2.01
N PHE A 49 3.61 1.65 -2.58
CA PHE A 49 2.22 1.78 -2.17
C PHE A 49 1.60 0.43 -1.84
N ALA A 50 0.56 0.47 -0.99
CA ALA A 50 -0.28 -0.66 -0.67
C ALA A 50 -1.76 -0.30 -0.86
N PHE A 51 -2.49 -1.13 -1.62
CA PHE A 51 -3.95 -1.18 -1.58
C PHE A 51 -4.40 -2.17 -0.51
N TYR A 52 -5.46 -1.80 0.18
CA TYR A 52 -6.14 -2.62 1.17
C TYR A 52 -7.52 -2.98 0.63
N LEU A 53 -7.88 -4.27 0.64
CA LEU A 53 -9.09 -4.79 0.03
C LEU A 53 -10.00 -5.43 1.06
N ASN A 54 -11.31 -5.44 0.78
CA ASN A 54 -12.26 -6.30 1.48
C ASN A 54 -12.39 -7.66 0.78
N GLN A 55 -13.23 -8.55 1.34
CA GLN A 55 -13.39 -9.92 0.84
C GLN A 55 -13.96 -9.99 -0.58
N ALA A 56 -14.62 -8.92 -1.03
CA ALA A 56 -15.13 -8.79 -2.38
C ALA A 56 -14.11 -8.09 -3.32
N ASN A 57 -12.82 -8.03 -2.96
CA ASN A 57 -11.75 -7.35 -3.69
C ASN A 57 -12.03 -5.86 -4.01
N ARG A 58 -12.85 -5.19 -3.21
CA ARG A 58 -13.07 -3.73 -3.33
C ARG A 58 -12.03 -2.98 -2.52
N VAL A 59 -11.51 -1.89 -3.08
CA VAL A 59 -10.50 -1.05 -2.42
C VAL A 59 -11.10 -0.34 -1.21
N LEU A 60 -10.56 -0.63 -0.03
CA LEU A 60 -10.85 0.06 1.22
C LEU A 60 -10.04 1.35 1.35
N GLY A 61 -8.81 1.33 0.86
CA GLY A 61 -7.92 2.48 0.83
C GLY A 61 -6.58 2.18 0.20
N ILE A 62 -5.78 3.22 0.06
CA ILE A 62 -4.39 3.18 -0.40
C ILE A 62 -3.51 3.87 0.64
N LYS A 63 -2.28 3.37 0.80
CA LYS A 63 -1.25 4.04 1.60
C LYS A 63 0.09 4.01 0.88
N LYS A 64 0.74 5.18 0.78
CA LYS A 64 2.17 5.28 0.47
C LYS A 64 2.93 4.78 1.68
N ILE A 65 3.69 3.70 1.52
CA ILE A 65 4.45 3.05 2.59
C ILE A 65 5.81 3.72 2.75
N SER A 66 6.43 4.05 1.63
CA SER A 66 7.73 4.68 1.59
C SER A 66 7.96 5.35 0.25
N GLU A 67 8.89 6.29 0.27
CA GLU A 67 9.43 6.98 -0.89
C GLU A 67 10.92 7.12 -0.68
N SER A 68 11.70 6.79 -1.70
CA SER A 68 13.14 6.92 -1.70
C SER A 68 13.62 7.46 -3.05
N GLY A 69 14.90 7.81 -3.12
CA GLY A 69 15.53 8.21 -4.39
C GLY A 69 15.74 7.01 -5.32
N ILE A 70 16.94 6.90 -5.88
CA ILE A 70 17.30 5.82 -6.81
C ILE A 70 17.71 4.53 -6.06
N SER A 71 18.11 4.65 -4.79
CA SER A 71 18.64 3.56 -3.98
C SER A 71 17.56 2.94 -3.10
N ALA A 72 17.32 1.63 -3.29
CA ALA A 72 16.49 0.69 -2.54
C ALA A 72 15.51 1.27 -1.50
N THR A 73 14.22 1.04 -1.74
CA THR A 73 13.18 1.38 -0.76
C THR A 73 13.14 0.41 0.41
N ILE A 74 13.21 0.94 1.63
CA ILE A 74 12.90 0.16 2.84
C ILE A 74 11.38 0.08 2.99
N VAL A 75 10.86 -1.15 3.13
CA VAL A 75 9.44 -1.42 3.32
C VAL A 75 9.23 -2.01 4.71
N ASP A 76 8.59 -1.25 5.61
CA ASP A 76 8.28 -1.74 6.96
C ASP A 76 6.93 -2.47 6.97
N VAL A 77 6.99 -3.79 7.14
CA VAL A 77 5.81 -4.66 7.24
C VAL A 77 4.86 -4.21 8.35
N ARG A 78 5.37 -3.66 9.46
CA ARG A 78 4.53 -3.17 10.57
C ARG A 78 3.65 -2.01 10.14
N ILE A 79 4.11 -1.15 9.23
CA ILE A 79 3.32 -0.02 8.72
C ILE A 79 2.20 -0.54 7.81
N ILE A 80 2.52 -1.50 6.94
CA ILE A 80 1.54 -2.17 6.07
C ILE A 80 0.47 -2.85 6.93
N MET A 81 0.89 -3.64 7.91
CA MET A 81 -0.02 -4.41 8.76
C MET A 81 -0.87 -3.52 9.67
N GLN A 82 -0.31 -2.44 10.23
CA GLN A 82 -1.09 -1.46 11.00
C GLN A 82 -2.21 -0.86 10.17
N ALA A 83 -1.94 -0.48 8.92
CA ALA A 83 -2.97 0.05 8.04
C ALA A 83 -4.00 -1.01 7.62
N ALA A 84 -3.55 -2.24 7.34
CA ALA A 84 -4.44 -3.35 7.03
C ALA A 84 -5.41 -3.64 8.18
N LEU A 85 -4.91 -3.72 9.42
CA LEU A 85 -5.73 -3.92 10.61
C LEU A 85 -6.67 -2.75 10.85
N LEU A 86 -6.17 -1.51 10.72
CA LEU A 86 -6.95 -0.31 10.97
C LEU A 86 -8.14 -0.14 10.02
N CYS A 87 -8.02 -0.57 8.76
CA CYS A 87 -9.14 -0.52 7.80
C CYS A 87 -9.90 -1.84 7.65
N ASN A 88 -9.60 -2.86 8.47
CA ASN A 88 -10.20 -4.20 8.41
C ASN A 88 -10.05 -4.87 7.02
N ALA A 89 -8.84 -4.82 6.47
CA ALA A 89 -8.52 -5.42 5.18
C ALA A 89 -8.46 -6.94 5.26
N SER A 90 -9.04 -7.62 4.27
CA SER A 90 -8.87 -9.06 4.05
C SER A 90 -7.83 -9.39 2.99
N GLY A 91 -7.38 -8.40 2.22
CA GLY A 91 -6.37 -8.56 1.17
C GLY A 91 -5.50 -7.32 1.03
N ILE A 92 -4.26 -7.51 0.58
CA ILE A 92 -3.29 -6.43 0.36
C ILE A 92 -2.66 -6.63 -1.02
N ILE A 93 -2.59 -5.55 -1.81
CA ILE A 93 -1.81 -5.51 -3.05
C ILE A 93 -0.71 -4.46 -2.87
N LEU A 94 0.52 -4.82 -3.22
CA LEU A 94 1.68 -3.94 -3.12
C LEU A 94 2.17 -3.55 -4.53
N ALA A 95 2.65 -2.33 -4.69
CA ALA A 95 3.25 -1.83 -5.92
C ALA A 95 4.38 -0.85 -5.62
N HIS A 96 5.40 -0.86 -6.48
CA HIS A 96 6.42 0.17 -6.54
C HIS A 96 6.75 0.50 -8.00
N ASN A 97 7.23 1.72 -8.26
CA ASN A 97 7.80 2.10 -9.54
C ASN A 97 9.32 2.00 -9.47
N HIS A 98 10.02 1.72 -10.58
CA HIS A 98 11.46 1.84 -10.64
C HIS A 98 11.84 2.93 -11.65
N PRO A 99 12.44 4.05 -11.21
CA PRO A 99 12.89 5.14 -12.09
C PRO A 99 13.78 4.69 -13.25
N SER A 100 14.61 3.68 -13.02
CA SER A 100 15.54 3.15 -14.04
C SER A 100 14.86 2.41 -15.19
N GLY A 101 13.56 2.14 -15.11
CA GLY A 101 12.82 1.32 -16.07
C GLY A 101 13.25 -0.15 -16.11
N ASN A 102 14.22 -0.56 -15.28
CA ASN A 102 14.71 -1.92 -15.25
C ASN A 102 13.74 -2.80 -14.45
N LEU A 103 12.91 -3.55 -15.16
CA LEU A 103 11.91 -4.47 -14.58
C LEU A 103 12.51 -5.75 -13.98
N LYS A 104 13.85 -5.84 -13.89
CA LYS A 104 14.59 -7.02 -13.44
C LYS A 104 14.85 -6.97 -11.93
N THR A 105 13.80 -6.92 -11.11
CA THR A 105 13.92 -7.21 -9.68
C THR A 105 13.88 -8.72 -9.43
N ILE A 106 14.86 -9.19 -8.66
CA ILE A 106 15.18 -10.61 -8.42
C ILE A 106 14.19 -11.29 -7.44
N ALA A 107 13.10 -10.62 -7.09
CA ALA A 107 11.96 -11.16 -6.37
C ALA A 107 10.77 -10.19 -6.48
N GLY A 108 9.69 -10.57 -7.16
CA GLY A 108 8.40 -9.89 -7.01
C GLY A 108 7.87 -9.13 -8.22
N ARG A 109 7.67 -9.85 -9.34
CA ARG A 109 6.46 -9.68 -10.17
C ARG A 109 5.27 -9.54 -9.22
N PHE A 110 4.47 -8.44 -9.30
CA PHE A 110 3.22 -8.20 -8.55
C PHE A 110 2.71 -9.45 -7.82
N LYS A 111 3.19 -9.70 -6.59
CA LYS A 111 2.74 -10.85 -5.80
C LYS A 111 1.43 -10.42 -5.15
N TYR A 112 0.33 -10.87 -5.76
CA TYR A 112 -0.93 -11.03 -5.05
C TYR A 112 -0.68 -12.03 -3.92
N TYR A 113 -0.70 -11.57 -2.67
CA TYR A 113 -0.96 -12.48 -1.56
C TYR A 113 -2.48 -12.55 -1.43
N THR A 114 -3.13 -13.33 -2.28
CA THR A 114 -4.43 -13.89 -1.95
C THR A 114 -4.15 -15.14 -1.14
N LYS A 115 -4.48 -15.11 0.14
CA LYS A 115 -4.60 -16.32 0.94
C LYS A 115 -5.81 -17.05 0.38
N ASP A 116 -5.58 -18.11 -0.38
CA ASP A 116 -6.54 -19.22 -0.46
C ASP A 116 -6.41 -20.05 0.83
#